data_AF-A0A349DZ19-F1
#
_entry.id   AF-A0A349DZ19-F1
#
_cell.length_a   1.000
_cell.length_b   1.000
_cell.length_c   1.000
_cell.angle_alpha   90.00
_cell.angle_beta   90.00
_cell.angle_gamma   90.00
#
_symmetry.space_group_name_H-M   'P 1'
#
loop_
_entity.id
_entity.type
_entity.pdbx_description
1 polymer ?
#
loop_
_entity_poly.entity_id
_entity_poly.type
_entity_poly.pdbx_seq_one_letter_code
_entity_poly.pdbx_strand_id
1 'polypeptide(L)'
;MEQEKKLSDLYQDVILTNNKEPYHFQKAKEMPHSVEAYNPLCGDHFHLYFEMEGNTIKQAFFHGYGCAISKASTSILLQKIEGKTLEEIKPIISEFLQIVHGEKENTDHADFLAFAAAKHFPSREQCATLSWDSLKEFVEKTAK
;
A
#
# COMPACT_ATOMS: atom_id res chain seq x y z
N MET A 1 6.00 -6.50 25.66
CA MET A 1 7.44 -6.75 25.42
C MET A 1 7.69 -7.79 24.32
N GLU A 2 7.31 -9.06 24.44
CA GLU A 2 7.65 -10.07 23.41
C GLU A 2 6.85 -9.94 22.10
N GLN A 3 5.56 -9.62 22.20
CA GLN A 3 4.69 -9.36 21.05
C GLN A 3 5.11 -8.12 20.26
N GLU A 4 5.52 -7.04 20.95
CA GLU A 4 6.00 -5.81 20.33
C GLU A 4 7.33 -6.01 19.59
N LYS A 5 8.25 -6.78 20.19
CA LYS A 5 9.51 -7.14 19.54
C LYS A 5 9.26 -7.92 18.25
N LYS A 6 8.35 -8.90 18.28
CA LYS A 6 7.98 -9.69 17.10
C LYS A 6 7.39 -8.82 15.98
N LEU A 7 6.55 -7.84 16.31
CA LEU A 7 5.99 -6.89 15.33
C LEU A 7 7.07 -5.96 14.76
N SER A 8 8.01 -5.51 15.59
CA SER A 8 9.13 -4.67 15.14
C SER A 8 10.07 -5.43 14.19
N ASP A 9 10.39 -6.68 14.51
CA ASP A 9 11.23 -7.54 13.67
C ASP A 9 10.53 -7.80 12.31
N LEU A 10 9.24 -8.14 12.33
CA LEU A 10 8.42 -8.32 11.13
C LEU A 10 8.32 -7.04 10.28
N TYR A 11 8.13 -5.89 10.94
CA TYR A 11 8.13 -4.59 10.28
C TYR A 11 9.45 -4.37 9.54
N GLN A 12 10.58 -4.58 10.21
CA GLN A 12 11.88 -4.39 9.58
C GLN A 12 12.08 -5.31 8.37
N ASP A 13 11.75 -6.59 8.48
CA ASP A 13 11.93 -7.57 7.40
C ASP A 13 11.06 -7.25 6.17
N VAL A 14 9.78 -6.94 6.40
CA VAL A 14 8.83 -6.60 5.32
C VAL A 14 9.23 -5.31 4.63
N ILE A 15 9.59 -4.27 5.39
CA ILE A 15 10.04 -2.99 4.84
C ILE A 15 11.34 -3.16 4.05
N LEU A 16 12.35 -3.86 4.58
CA LEU A 16 13.63 -4.05 3.90
C LEU A 16 13.47 -4.85 2.61
N THR A 17 12.71 -5.93 2.64
CA THR A 17 12.47 -6.80 1.47
C THR A 17 11.81 -6.01 0.35
N ASN A 18 10.68 -5.36 0.63
CA ASN A 18 9.92 -4.62 -0.38
C ASN A 18 10.59 -3.29 -0.79
N ASN A 19 11.48 -2.73 0.03
CA ASN A 19 12.26 -1.56 -0.38
C ASN A 19 13.38 -1.94 -1.35
N LYS A 20 14.04 -3.09 -1.10
CA LYS A 20 15.14 -3.60 -1.92
C LYS A 20 14.64 -4.13 -3.26
N GLU A 21 13.60 -4.97 -3.24
CA GLU A 21 13.01 -5.62 -4.41
C GLU A 21 11.48 -5.37 -4.41
N PRO A 22 11.06 -4.11 -4.67
CA PRO A 22 9.65 -3.76 -4.76
C PRO A 22 8.95 -4.47 -5.93
N TYR A 23 7.74 -4.96 -5.69
CA TYR A 23 6.91 -5.57 -6.71
C TYR A 23 6.48 -4.54 -7.75
N HIS A 24 6.77 -4.80 -9.03
CA HIS A 24 6.31 -3.96 -10.15
C HIS A 24 6.73 -2.47 -10.07
N PHE A 25 7.92 -2.20 -9.52
CA PHE A 25 8.50 -0.86 -9.48
C PHE A 25 9.23 -0.49 -10.77
N GLN A 26 8.50 0.02 -11.75
CA GLN A 26 9.05 0.46 -13.03
C GLN A 26 8.11 1.42 -13.71
N LYS A 27 8.64 2.44 -14.38
CA LYS A 27 7.84 3.39 -15.17
C LYS A 27 7.13 2.66 -16.31
N ALA A 28 5.79 2.64 -16.32
CA ALA A 28 5.05 2.14 -17.48
C ALA A 28 5.10 3.18 -18.60
N LYS A 29 5.19 2.71 -19.85
CA LYS A 29 5.20 3.59 -21.01
C LYS A 29 3.83 4.23 -21.21
N GLU A 30 2.77 3.42 -21.20
CA GLU A 30 1.39 3.86 -21.35
C GLU A 30 0.47 2.88 -20.62
N MET A 31 -0.33 3.36 -19.67
CA MET A 31 -1.42 2.62 -19.07
C MET A 31 -2.64 3.54 -18.97
N PRO A 32 -3.85 3.01 -19.19
CA PRO A 32 -5.06 3.83 -19.35
C PRO A 32 -5.50 4.52 -18.07
N HIS A 33 -5.11 3.98 -16.91
CA HIS A 33 -5.46 4.52 -15.61
C HIS A 33 -4.22 4.80 -14.78
N SER A 34 -4.27 5.89 -14.03
CA SER A 34 -3.22 6.27 -13.09
C SER A 34 -3.79 6.96 -11.87
N VAL A 35 -3.04 6.83 -10.77
CA VAL A 35 -3.30 7.47 -9.49
C VAL A 35 -1.98 8.07 -9.02
N GLU A 36 -2.03 9.32 -8.58
CA GLU A 36 -0.89 10.01 -8.00
C GLU A 36 -1.05 10.02 -6.47
N ALA A 37 0.01 9.64 -5.77
CA ALA A 37 0.07 9.62 -4.32
C ALA A 37 1.23 10.51 -3.87
N TYR A 38 0.92 11.61 -3.17
CA TYR A 38 1.91 12.59 -2.74
C TYR A 38 1.77 12.92 -1.25
N ASN A 39 2.85 12.73 -0.49
CA ASN A 39 2.96 13.10 0.92
C ASN A 39 4.06 14.17 1.10
N PRO A 40 3.70 15.46 1.23
CA PRO A 40 4.68 16.54 1.38
C PRO A 40 5.47 16.50 2.68
N LEU A 41 5.01 15.78 3.71
CA LEU A 41 5.68 15.73 5.01
C LEU A 41 6.95 14.88 4.98
N CYS A 42 6.97 13.78 4.20
CA CYS A 42 8.19 13.01 3.92
C CYS A 42 8.78 13.28 2.54
N GLY A 43 8.08 14.03 1.69
CA GLY A 43 8.44 14.21 0.29
C GLY A 43 8.24 12.94 -0.54
N ASP A 44 7.34 12.05 -0.12
CA ASP A 44 7.05 10.83 -0.85
C ASP A 44 6.13 11.15 -2.03
N HIS A 45 6.46 10.64 -3.21
CA HIS A 45 5.72 10.86 -4.44
C HIS A 45 5.77 9.61 -5.30
N PHE A 46 4.61 8.95 -5.44
CA PHE A 46 4.45 7.77 -6.30
C PHE A 46 3.36 8.01 -7.34
N HIS A 47 3.63 7.50 -8.53
CA HIS A 47 2.64 7.28 -9.57
C HIS A 47 2.34 5.79 -9.62
N LEU A 48 1.07 5.45 -9.41
CA LEU A 48 0.52 4.13 -9.65
C LEU A 48 -0.17 4.17 -10.99
N TYR A 49 -0.01 3.11 -11.79
CA TYR A 49 -0.66 2.99 -13.07
C TYR A 49 -1.03 1.54 -13.30
N PHE A 50 -2.21 1.33 -13.87
CA PHE A 50 -2.79 0.01 -13.97
C PHE A 50 -3.67 -0.12 -15.21
N GLU A 51 -3.75 -1.36 -15.68
CA GLU A 51 -4.67 -1.78 -16.72
C GLU A 51 -5.92 -2.37 -16.08
N MET A 52 -7.08 -1.99 -16.60
CA MET A 52 -8.36 -2.51 -16.16
C MET A 52 -9.04 -3.30 -17.26
N GLU A 53 -9.63 -4.43 -16.88
CA GLU A 53 -10.57 -5.19 -17.71
C GLU A 53 -11.93 -5.19 -17.01
N GLY A 54 -12.85 -4.36 -17.50
CA GLY A 54 -14.08 -4.05 -16.79
C GLY A 54 -13.76 -3.45 -15.41
N ASN A 55 -14.22 -4.11 -14.35
CA ASN A 55 -13.96 -3.69 -12.96
C ASN A 55 -12.74 -4.39 -12.33
N THR A 56 -11.93 -5.11 -13.10
CA THR A 56 -10.77 -5.86 -12.57
C THR A 56 -9.47 -5.12 -12.86
N ILE A 57 -8.62 -4.92 -11.85
CA ILE A 57 -7.23 -4.47 -12.06
C ILE A 57 -6.43 -5.68 -12.56
N LYS A 58 -6.07 -5.70 -13.84
CA LYS A 58 -5.37 -6.83 -14.47
C LYS A 58 -3.88 -6.82 -14.16
N GLN A 59 -3.29 -5.65 -14.21
CA GLN A 59 -1.88 -5.45 -13.91
C GLN A 59 -1.67 -4.05 -13.36
N ALA A 60 -0.84 -3.92 -12.34
CA ALA A 60 -0.50 -2.64 -11.74
C ALA A 60 1.01 -2.49 -11.61
N PHE A 61 1.48 -1.27 -11.78
CA PHE A 61 2.87 -0.88 -11.62
C PHE A 61 2.95 0.46 -10.90
N PHE A 62 4.11 0.74 -10.32
CA PHE A 62 4.36 2.03 -9.70
C PHE A 62 5.78 2.52 -9.91
N HIS A 63 5.98 3.83 -9.83
CA HIS A 63 7.28 4.48 -9.89
C HIS A 63 7.23 5.80 -9.14
N GLY A 64 8.39 6.27 -8.71
CA GLY A 64 8.54 7.53 -7.99
C GLY A 64 9.64 7.44 -6.96
N TYR A 65 9.59 8.34 -5.98
CA TYR A 65 10.56 8.42 -4.90
C TYR A 65 9.82 8.54 -3.57
N GLY A 66 10.35 7.91 -2.54
CA GLY A 66 9.80 7.99 -1.21
C GLY A 66 10.64 7.21 -0.23
N CYS A 67 10.30 7.31 1.05
CA CYS A 67 10.95 6.56 2.09
C CYS A 67 10.73 5.03 1.92
N ALA A 68 11.55 4.24 2.61
CA ALA A 68 11.46 2.78 2.54
C ALA A 68 10.07 2.25 2.91
N ILE A 69 9.35 2.95 3.80
CA ILE A 69 8.04 2.56 4.30
C ILE A 69 6.97 2.72 3.24
N SER A 70 6.90 3.90 2.60
CA SER A 70 5.90 4.17 1.58
C SER A 70 6.17 3.37 0.32
N LYS A 71 7.44 3.16 -0.05
CA LYS A 71 7.81 2.25 -1.15
C LYS A 71 7.40 0.81 -0.87
N ALA A 72 7.69 0.30 0.34
CA ALA A 72 7.32 -1.05 0.73
C ALA A 72 5.80 -1.26 0.82
N SER A 73 5.10 -0.28 1.39
CA SER A 73 3.64 -0.29 1.47
C SER A 73 3.00 -0.31 0.08
N THR A 74 3.50 0.51 -0.84
CA THR A 74 3.01 0.54 -2.22
C THR A 74 3.29 -0.78 -2.95
N SER A 75 4.47 -1.39 -2.75
CA SER A 75 4.78 -2.71 -3.28
C SER A 75 3.77 -3.77 -2.85
N ILE A 76 3.38 -3.77 -1.57
CA ILE A 76 2.39 -4.72 -1.04
C ILE A 76 1.00 -4.42 -1.56
N LEU A 77 0.62 -3.14 -1.66
CA LEU A 77 -0.65 -2.74 -2.25
C LEU A 77 -0.83 -3.37 -3.63
N LEU A 78 0.15 -3.25 -4.52
CA LEU A 78 0.08 -3.80 -5.87
C LEU A 78 -0.09 -5.33 -5.86
N GLN A 79 0.64 -6.03 -4.99
CA GLN A 79 0.50 -7.49 -4.83
C GLN A 79 -0.92 -7.89 -4.37
N LYS A 80 -1.61 -7.04 -3.59
CA LYS A 80 -2.95 -7.35 -3.09
C LYS A 80 -4.06 -7.04 -4.06
N ILE A 81 -3.89 -6.07 -4.96
CA ILE A 81 -4.97 -5.60 -5.85
C ILE A 81 -4.95 -6.23 -7.24
N GLU A 82 -3.79 -6.70 -7.70
CA GLU A 82 -3.66 -7.28 -9.03
C GLU A 82 -4.50 -8.57 -9.15
N GLY A 83 -5.25 -8.68 -10.26
CA GLY A 83 -6.20 -9.75 -10.51
C GLY A 83 -7.53 -9.64 -9.76
N LYS A 84 -7.78 -8.56 -9.02
CA LYS A 84 -9.01 -8.37 -8.23
C LYS A 84 -9.94 -7.32 -8.82
N THR A 85 -11.23 -7.50 -8.55
CA THR A 85 -12.26 -6.53 -8.86
C THR A 85 -12.22 -5.34 -7.89
N LEU A 86 -12.73 -4.18 -8.32
CA LEU A 86 -12.89 -3.01 -7.46
C LEU A 86 -13.69 -3.31 -6.19
N GLU A 87 -14.67 -4.21 -6.25
CA GLU A 87 -15.47 -4.62 -5.09
C GLU A 87 -14.68 -5.45 -4.09
N GLU A 88 -13.80 -6.34 -4.56
CA GLU A 88 -12.88 -7.12 -3.71
C GLU A 88 -11.75 -6.27 -3.13
N ILE A 89 -11.34 -5.21 -3.82
CA ILE A 89 -10.26 -4.33 -3.37
C ILE A 89 -10.72 -3.45 -2.18
N LYS A 90 -11.97 -2.97 -2.18
CA LYS A 90 -12.52 -2.12 -1.10
C LYS A 90 -12.29 -2.70 0.31
N PRO A 91 -12.67 -3.95 0.63
CA PRO A 91 -12.46 -4.51 1.96
C PRO A 91 -10.98 -4.69 2.29
N ILE A 92 -10.11 -4.98 1.31
CA ILE A 92 -8.67 -5.12 1.51
C ILE A 92 -8.04 -3.79 1.93
N ILE A 93 -8.38 -2.70 1.22
CA ILE A 93 -7.94 -1.34 1.58
C ILE A 93 -8.44 -0.98 2.98
N SER A 94 -9.73 -1.20 3.22
CA SER A 94 -10.35 -0.92 4.53
C SER A 94 -9.65 -1.66 5.66
N GLU A 95 -9.35 -2.94 5.48
CA GLU A 95 -8.64 -3.74 6.46
C GLU A 95 -7.22 -3.22 6.72
N PHE A 96 -6.45 -2.93 5.67
CA PHE A 96 -5.09 -2.40 5.83
C PHE A 96 -5.09 -1.09 6.64
N LEU A 97 -5.96 -0.14 6.30
CA LEU A 97 -6.07 1.13 7.00
C LEU A 97 -6.46 0.93 8.48
N GLN A 98 -7.41 0.04 8.77
CA GLN A 98 -7.79 -0.29 10.14
C GLN A 98 -6.64 -0.88 10.95
N ILE A 99 -5.81 -1.73 10.35
CA ILE A 99 -4.62 -2.30 11.01
C ILE A 99 -3.60 -1.19 11.31
N VAL A 100 -3.32 -0.30 10.34
CA VAL A 100 -2.33 0.77 10.49
C VAL A 100 -2.77 1.82 11.51
N HIS A 101 -4.06 2.19 11.54
CA HIS A 101 -4.62 3.09 12.55
C HIS A 101 -4.81 2.44 13.92
N GLY A 102 -4.63 1.11 14.02
CA GLY A 102 -4.82 0.36 15.27
C GLY A 102 -6.29 0.15 15.66
N GLU A 103 -7.21 0.31 14.71
CA GLU A 103 -8.65 0.02 14.87
C GLU A 103 -8.95 -1.49 14.80
N LYS A 104 -8.05 -2.24 14.16
CA LYS A 104 -8.08 -3.71 14.07
C LYS A 104 -6.72 -4.28 14.46
N GLU A 105 -6.72 -5.41 15.16
CA GLU A 105 -5.47 -6.03 15.65
C GLU A 105 -5.12 -7.34 14.95
N ASN A 106 -6.10 -7.98 14.30
CA ASN A 106 -5.95 -9.31 13.69
C ASN A 106 -6.28 -9.26 12.21
N THR A 107 -5.50 -9.99 11.41
CA THR A 107 -5.71 -10.15 9.97
C THR A 107 -5.03 -11.44 9.51
N ASP A 108 -5.59 -12.06 8.47
CA ASP A 108 -4.97 -13.21 7.80
C ASP A 108 -3.79 -12.78 6.90
N HIS A 109 -3.63 -11.48 6.67
CA HIS A 109 -2.54 -10.88 5.91
C HIS A 109 -1.33 -10.61 6.82
N ALA A 110 -0.42 -11.57 6.94
CA ALA A 110 0.77 -11.44 7.78
C ALA A 110 1.62 -10.20 7.45
N ASP A 111 1.63 -9.77 6.19
CA ASP A 111 2.31 -8.58 5.72
C ASP A 111 1.65 -7.27 6.18
N PHE A 112 0.35 -7.27 6.47
CA PHE A 112 -0.33 -6.09 7.04
C PHE A 112 0.07 -5.88 8.50
N LEU A 113 0.26 -6.97 9.26
CA LEU A 113 0.71 -6.91 10.65
C LEU A 113 2.07 -6.23 10.81
N ALA A 114 2.92 -6.29 9.78
CA ALA A 114 4.16 -5.53 9.75
C ALA A 114 3.88 -4.03 9.94
N PHE A 115 2.89 -3.49 9.22
CA PHE A 115 2.52 -2.07 9.31
C PHE A 115 1.68 -1.72 10.54
N ALA A 116 1.17 -2.69 11.30
CA ALA A 116 0.56 -2.43 12.61
C ALA A 116 1.54 -1.76 13.58
N ALA A 117 2.85 -2.00 13.43
CA ALA A 117 3.88 -1.33 14.21
C ALA A 117 4.00 0.17 13.87
N ALA A 118 3.55 0.60 12.69
CA ALA A 118 3.64 2.00 12.26
C ALA A 118 2.81 2.95 13.12
N LYS A 119 1.76 2.47 13.80
CA LYS A 119 0.94 3.26 14.75
C LYS A 119 1.76 3.85 15.90
N HIS A 120 2.88 3.22 16.25
CA HIS A 120 3.81 3.72 17.27
C HIS A 120 4.71 4.86 16.77
N PHE A 121 4.66 5.15 15.47
CA PHE A 121 5.41 6.20 14.81
C PHE A 121 4.46 7.08 13.97
N PRO A 122 3.75 8.05 14.58
CA PRO A 122 2.73 8.84 13.88
C PRO A 122 3.25 9.55 12.61
N SER A 123 4.52 9.93 12.57
CA SER A 123 5.16 10.50 11.37
C SER A 123 5.35 9.50 10.22
N ARG A 124 5.16 8.21 10.46
CA ARG A 124 5.28 7.10 9.50
C ARG A 124 3.94 6.49 9.11
N GLU A 125 2.88 6.76 9.85
CA GLU A 125 1.52 6.35 9.53
C GLU A 125 1.12 6.83 8.13
N GLN A 126 1.29 8.12 7.86
CA GLN A 126 1.01 8.70 6.53
C GLN A 126 1.90 8.14 5.41
N CYS A 127 3.11 7.68 5.73
CA CYS A 127 3.94 7.00 4.74
C CYS A 127 3.37 5.62 4.40
N ALA A 128 2.84 4.91 5.41
CA ALA A 128 2.25 3.60 5.23
C ALA A 128 0.91 3.66 4.47
N THR A 129 0.06 4.65 4.73
CA THR A 129 -1.28 4.73 4.12
C THR A 129 -1.30 5.42 2.76
N LEU A 130 -0.26 6.19 2.39
CA LEU A 130 -0.21 7.05 1.20
C LEU A 130 -0.89 6.49 -0.05
N SER A 131 -0.34 5.41 -0.62
CA SER A 131 -0.86 4.83 -1.87
C SER A 131 -2.21 4.13 -1.69
N TRP A 132 -2.52 3.68 -0.46
CA TRP A 132 -3.79 3.04 -0.14
C TRP A 132 -4.93 4.06 -0.13
N ASP A 133 -4.72 5.23 0.47
CA ASP A 133 -5.67 6.33 0.49
C ASP A 133 -5.92 6.85 -0.93
N SER A 134 -4.87 7.05 -1.72
CA SER A 134 -5.01 7.50 -3.11
C SER A 134 -5.76 6.48 -3.99
N LEU A 135 -5.50 5.18 -3.81
CA LEU A 135 -6.25 4.16 -4.55
C LEU A 135 -7.71 4.07 -4.06
N LYS A 136 -7.97 4.21 -2.75
CA LYS A 136 -9.32 4.22 -2.19
C LYS A 136 -10.20 5.27 -2.89
N GLU A 137 -9.69 6.50 -3.02
CA GLU A 137 -10.40 7.55 -3.71
C GLU A 137 -10.73 7.19 -5.17
N PHE A 138 -9.79 6.57 -5.88
CA PHE A 138 -10.01 6.11 -7.24
C PHE A 138 -11.13 5.06 -7.32
N VAL A 139 -11.11 4.08 -6.41
CA VAL A 139 -12.12 3.02 -6.34
C VAL A 139 -13.51 3.59 -6.01
N GLU A 140 -13.58 4.56 -5.10
CA GLU A 140 -14.84 5.23 -4.72
C GLU A 140 -15.41 6.10 -5.85
N LYS A 141 -14.55 6.77 -6.62
CA LYS A 141 -14.97 7.58 -7.79
C LYS A 141 -15.49 6.71 -8.94
N THR A 142 -14.88 5.55 -9.16
CA THR A 142 -15.21 4.64 -10.28
C THR A 142 -16.44 3.77 -9.99
N ALA A 143 -16.80 3.58 -8.72
CA ALA A 143 -17.97 2.79 -8.32
C ALA A 143 -19.29 3.60 -8.27
N LYS A 144 -19.28 4.86 -8.69
CA LYS A 144 -20.47 5.73 -8.82
C LYS A 144 -20.89 5.83 -10.28
#